data_AF-A0AAX2J3S7-F1
#
_entry.id   AF-A0AAX2J3S7-F1
#
_cell.length_a   1.000
_cell.length_b   1.000
_cell.length_c   1.000
_cell.angle_alpha   90.00
_cell.angle_beta   90.00
_cell.angle_gamma   90.00
#
_symmetry.space_group_name_H-M   'P 1'
#
loop_
_entity.id
_entity.type
_entity.pdbx_description
1 polymer ?
#
loop_
_entity_poly.entity_id
_entity_poly.type
_entity_poly.pdbx_seq_one_letter_code
_entity_poly.pdbx_strand_id
1 'polypeptide(L)' 'MTRKSYPTDLTDAQWQAIEPHFNQLRHYKWDKRQLVNAVFLHYQNRLPMAYAAQ' A
#
# COMPACT_ATOMS: atom_id res chain seq x y z
N MET A 1 -8.79 0.16 16.10
CA MET A 1 -8.78 -1.05 15.26
C MET A 1 -7.34 -1.36 14.90
N THR A 2 -6.81 -2.49 15.34
CA THR A 2 -5.42 -2.88 15.02
C THR A 2 -5.38 -3.52 13.64
N ARG A 3 -4.70 -2.90 12.68
CA ARG A 3 -4.62 -3.43 11.32
C ARG A 3 -3.76 -4.69 11.30
N LYS A 4 -4.21 -5.75 10.63
CA LYS A 4 -3.38 -6.93 10.33
C LYS A 4 -2.27 -6.51 9.36
N SER A 5 -1.02 -6.88 9.66
CA SER A 5 0.11 -6.68 8.75
C SER A 5 0.10 -7.77 7.68
N TYR A 6 0.40 -7.41 6.44
CA TYR A 6 0.49 -8.30 5.29
C TYR A 6 1.90 -8.21 4.67
N PRO A 7 2.42 -9.31 4.10
CA PRO A 7 3.73 -9.29 3.42
C PRO A 7 3.82 -8.29 2.25
N THR A 8 2.67 -7.86 1.75
CA THR A 8 2.51 -6.94 0.61
C THR A 8 2.48 -5.48 1.03
N ASP A 9 2.49 -5.22 2.33
CA ASP A 9 2.51 -3.87 2.87
C ASP A 9 3.86 -3.22 2.57
N LEU A 10 3.82 -1.91 2.32
CA LEU A 10 5.04 -1.14 2.15
C LEU A 10 5.86 -1.15 3.44
N THR A 11 7.15 -1.40 3.29
CA THR A 11 8.14 -1.14 4.34
C THR A 11 8.19 0.35 4.64
N ASP A 12 8.75 0.73 5.79
CA ASP A 12 8.89 2.14 6.16
C ASP A 12 9.71 2.93 5.12
N ALA A 13 10.78 2.31 4.59
CA ALA A 13 11.62 2.93 3.56
C ALA A 13 10.86 3.13 2.23
N GLN A 14 10.06 2.14 1.81
CA GLN A 14 9.23 2.27 0.62
C GLN A 14 8.14 3.32 0.80
N TRP A 15 7.53 3.39 1.99
CA TRP A 15 6.55 4.42 2.32
C TRP A 15 7.17 5.81 2.27
N GLN A 16 8.32 6.02 2.90
CA GLN A 16 9.04 7.30 2.91
C GLN A 16 9.35 7.81 1.50
N ALA A 17 9.65 6.90 0.55
CA ALA A 17 9.91 7.28 -0.83
C ALA A 17 8.68 7.87 -1.55
N ILE A 18 7.47 7.43 -1.20
CA ILE A 18 6.24 7.84 -1.89
C ILE A 18 5.36 8.82 -1.10
N GLU A 19 5.51 8.87 0.22
CA GLU A 19 4.75 9.73 1.13
C GLU A 19 4.69 11.20 0.66
N PRO A 20 5.79 11.83 0.18
CA PRO A 20 5.75 13.22 -0.27
C PRO A 20 4.77 13.49 -1.42
N HIS A 21 4.45 12.48 -2.24
CA HIS A 21 3.49 12.63 -3.33
C HIS A 21 2.04 12.80 -2.83
N PHE A 22 1.75 12.46 -1.57
CA PHE A 22 0.44 12.60 -0.98
C PHE A 22 0.25 13.94 -0.24
N ASN A 23 1.31 14.75 -0.09
CA ASN A 23 1.29 16.01 0.68
C ASN A 23 0.32 17.07 0.14
N GLN A 24 0.02 17.04 -1.17
CA GLN A 24 -0.93 17.96 -1.80
C GLN A 24 -2.36 17.42 -1.81
N LEU A 25 -2.59 16.18 -1.34
CA LEU A 25 -3.91 15.58 -1.32
C LEU A 25 -4.69 16.05 -0.10
N ARG A 26 -6.01 16.10 -0.26
CA ARG A 26 -6.92 16.42 0.84
C ARG A 26 -6.67 15.49 2.02
N HIS A 27 -6.61 16.08 3.21
CA HIS A 27 -6.63 15.35 4.47
C HIS A 27 -7.98 14.63 4.56
N TYR A 28 -7.93 13.31 4.77
CA TYR A 28 -9.11 12.47 4.84
C TYR A 28 -9.06 11.64 6.12
N LYS A 29 -10.20 11.08 6.52
CA LYS A 29 -10.32 10.33 7.77
C LYS A 29 -9.44 9.06 7.85
N TRP A 30 -8.93 8.59 6.71
CA TRP A 30 -8.06 7.42 6.63
C TRP A 30 -6.63 7.82 6.34
N ASP A 31 -5.72 7.17 7.06
CA ASP A 31 -4.28 7.26 6.83
C ASP A 31 -3.92 6.82 5.40
N LYS A 32 -3.05 7.59 4.74
CA LYS A 32 -2.70 7.36 3.33
C LYS A 32 -1.96 6.04 3.14
N ARG A 33 -1.08 5.67 4.08
CA ARG A 33 -0.34 4.40 4.03
C ARG A 33 -1.29 3.21 4.14
N GLN A 34 -2.28 3.30 5.02
CA GLN A 34 -3.31 2.26 5.13
C GLN A 34 -4.10 2.09 3.83
N LEU A 35 -4.46 3.17 3.14
CA LEU A 35 -5.16 3.09 1.86
C LEU A 35 -4.29 2.46 0.76
N VAL A 36 -3.03 2.88 0.65
CA VAL A 36 -2.09 2.34 -0.34
C VAL A 36 -1.86 0.85 -0.11
N ASN A 37 -1.62 0.45 1.13
CA ASN A 37 -1.46 -0.96 1.50
C ASN A 37 -2.72 -1.80 1.20
N ALA A 38 -3.91 -1.24 1.44
CA ALA A 38 -5.17 -1.92 1.11
C ALA A 38 -5.32 -2.15 -0.41
N VAL A 39 -4.88 -1.18 -1.22
CA VAL A 39 -4.85 -1.30 -2.68
C VAL A 39 -3.86 -2.38 -3.13
N PHE A 40 -2.65 -2.44 -2.56
CA PHE A 40 -1.68 -3.51 -2.86
C PHE A 40 -2.23 -4.90 -2.54
N LEU A 41 -2.83 -5.07 -1.36
CA LEU A 41 -3.47 -6.32 -0.97
C LEU A 41 -4.57 -6.72 -1.96
N HIS A 42 -5.39 -5.75 -2.40
CA HIS A 42 -6.48 -5.99 -3.34
C HIS A 42 -5.99 -6.46 -4.72
N TYR A 43 -4.94 -5.83 -5.25
CA TYR A 43 -4.37 -6.22 -6.55
C TYR A 43 -3.67 -7.58 -6.51
N GLN A 44 -2.98 -7.90 -5.42
CA GLN A 44 -2.34 -9.20 -5.27
C GLN A 44 -3.35 -10.36 -5.22
N ASN A 45 -4.54 -10.13 -4.66
CA ASN A 45 -5.61 -11.13 -4.63
C ASN A 45 -6.42 -11.22 -5.95
N ARG A 46 -6.15 -10.35 -6.94
CA ARG A 46 -6.88 -10.32 -8.22
C ARG A 46 -6.05 -10.69 -9.44
N LEU A 47 -4.72 -10.67 -9.38
CA LEU A 47 -3.87 -11.07 -10.50
C LEU A 47 -3.57 -12.57 -10.40
N PRO A 48 -3.97 -13.42 -11.37
CA PRO A 48 -3.36 -14.74 -11.48
C PRO A 48 -1.85 -14.55 -11.65
N MET A 49 -1.06 -15.36 -10.94
CA MET A 49 0.40 -15.37 -10.86
C MET A 49 1.11 -15.31 -12.23
N ALA A 50 1.12 -14.16 -12.90
CA ALA A 50 1.70 -13.98 -14.23
C ALA A 50 3.10 -13.34 -14.19
N TYR A 51 3.60 -12.97 -13.01
CA TYR A 51 4.89 -12.29 -12.84
C TYR A 51 5.77 -13.00 -11.79
N ALA A 52 5.91 -14.31 -11.94
CA ALA A 52 6.91 -15.09 -11.20
C ALA A 52 7.73 -15.94 -12.20
N ALA A 53 8.35 -15.28 -13.17
CA ALA A 53 9.43 -15.85 -13.98
C ALA A 53 10.21 -14.72 -14.66
N GLN A 54 11.31 -14.31 -14.03
CA GLN A 54 12.46 -13.67 -14.65
C GLN A 54 13.66 -13.81 -13.72
#